data_AF-A0AAV0PU76-F1
#
_entry.id   AF-A0AAV0PU76-F1
#
_cell.length_a   1.000
_cell.length_b   1.000
_cell.length_c   1.000
_cell.angle_alpha   90.00
_cell.angle_beta   90.00
_cell.angle_gamma   90.00
#
_symmetry.space_group_name_H-M   'P 1'
#
loop_
_entity.id
_entity.type
_entity.pdbx_description
1 polymer ?
#
loop_
_entity_poly.entity_id
_entity_poly.type
_entity_poly.pdbx_seq_one_letter_code
_entity_poly.pdbx_strand_id
1 'polypeptide(L)' 'MKRRGRDSRFGVVSMCIGTGMGAAAVFERGDCVDGLCNAKKID' A
#
# COMPACT_ATOMS: atom_id res chain seq x y z
N MET A 1 2.89 1.77 1.12
CA MET A 1 3.91 1.19 2.03
C MET A 1 5.32 1.11 1.43
N LYS A 2 5.60 1.84 0.34
CA LYS A 2 6.81 1.76 -0.47
C LYS A 2 8.14 1.88 0.29
N ARG A 3 8.18 2.70 1.34
CA ARG A 3 9.38 2.94 2.18
C ARG A 3 9.67 1.83 3.20
N ARG A 4 8.73 0.91 3.43
CA ARG A 4 8.86 -0.23 4.38
C ARG A 4 9.29 -1.54 3.70
N GLY A 5 9.81 -1.47 2.47
CA GLY A 5 10.16 -2.67 1.69
C GLY A 5 8.95 -3.35 1.04
N ARG A 6 9.20 -4.51 0.40
CA ARG A 6 8.16 -5.31 -0.27
C ARG A 6 7.31 -6.12 0.69
N ASP A 7 7.85 -6.50 1.85
CA ASP A 7 7.16 -7.34 2.84
C ASP A 7 5.96 -6.64 3.47
N SER A 8 5.99 -5.30 3.55
CA SER A 8 4.79 -4.49 3.81
C SER A 8 3.95 -4.35 2.54
N ARG A 9 3.37 -5.47 2.08
CA ARG A 9 2.58 -5.58 0.85
C ARG A 9 1.17 -5.00 0.99
N PHE A 10 0.48 -5.28 2.09
CA PHE A 10 -0.90 -4.87 2.29
C PHE A 10 -0.99 -3.83 3.40
N GLY A 11 -1.84 -2.82 3.20
CA GLY A 11 -2.12 -1.80 4.18
C GLY A 11 -3.60 -1.54 4.32
N VAL A 12 -4.01 -1.25 5.54
CA VAL A 12 -5.37 -0.83 5.84
C VAL A 12 -5.33 0.60 6.33
N VAL A 13 -6.20 1.44 5.76
CA VAL A 13 -6.56 2.73 6.36
C VAL A 13 -7.93 2.53 6.99
N SER A 14 -8.06 2.88 8.26
CA SER A 14 -9.32 2.82 8.99
C SER A 14 -9.58 4.15 9.67
N MET A 15 -10.85 4.57 9.70
CA MET A 15 -11.27 5.75 10.44
C MET A 15 -12.72 5.62 10.91
N CYS A 16 -13.05 6.39 11.94
CA CYS A 16 -14.43 6.59 12.35
C CYS A 16 -15.10 7.62 11.43
N ILE A 17 -16.37 7.37 11.11
CA ILE A 17 -17.30 8.33 10.54
C ILE A 17 -18.37 8.57 11.61
N GLY A 18 -18.71 9.84 11.88
CA GLY A 18 -19.51 10.25 13.05
C GLY A 18 -20.78 9.41 13.33
N THR A 19 -21.36 9.57 14.53
CA THR A 19 -22.57 8.84 15.00
C THR A 19 -22.46 7.31 15.09
N GLY A 20 -21.24 6.76 15.05
CA GLY A 20 -20.98 5.34 15.32
C GLY A 20 -20.71 4.48 14.10
N MET A 21 -20.38 5.06 12.93
CA MET A 21 -19.96 4.32 11.75
C MET A 21 -18.44 4.25 11.62
N GLY A 22 -17.94 3.25 10.90
CA GLY A 22 -16.53 3.10 10.57
C GLY A 22 -16.35 2.86 9.08
N ALA A 23 -15.22 3.32 8.54
CA ALA A 23 -14.79 3.04 7.19
C ALA A 23 -13.39 2.44 7.19
N ALA A 24 -13.17 1.48 6.29
CA ALA A 24 -11.86 0.90 6.06
C ALA A 24 -11.62 0.71 4.56
N ALA A 25 -10.38 0.92 4.14
CA ALA A 25 -9.93 0.65 2.78
C ALA A 25 -8.62 -0.15 2.83
N VAL A 26 -8.56 -1.20 2.01
CA VAL A 26 -7.37 -2.04 1.85
C VAL A 26 -6.62 -1.58 0.60
N PHE A 27 -5.31 -1.43 0.73
CA PHE A 27 -4.41 -1.04 -0.33
C PHE A 27 -3.33 -2.10 -0.48
N GLU A 28 -3.04 -2.50 -1.71
CA GLU A 28 -1.80 -3.21 -2.03
C GLU A 28 -0.68 -2.22 -2.38
N ARG A 29 0.55 -2.63 -2.06
CA ARG A 29 1.76 -1.96 -2.51
C ARG A 29 1.84 -2.12 -4.03
N GLY A 30 1.53 -1.03 -4.73
CA GLY A 30 1.74 -0.96 -6.17
C GLY A 30 3.24 -1.02 -6.51
N ASP A 31 3.60 -1.99 -7.35
CA ASP A 31 4.94 -2.16 -7.89
C ASP A 31 5.12 -1.34 -9.19
N CYS A 32 4.55 -0.13 -9.24
CA CYS A 32 4.42 0.72 -10.43
C CYS A 32 5.75 0.97 -11.18
N VAL A 33 6.90 0.86 -10.51
CA VAL A 33 8.22 0.97 -11.15
C VAL A 33 8.82 -0.37 -11.54
N ASP A 34 8.44 -1.49 -10.91
CA ASP A 34 9.09 -2.79 -11.10
C ASP A 34 8.77 -3.41 -12.47
N GLY A 35 7.64 -3.03 -13.08
CA GLY A 35 7.23 -3.47 -14.42
C GLY A 35 7.81 -2.64 -15.57
N LEU A 36 8.57 -1.58 -15.28
CA LEU A 36 9.18 -0.74 -16.31
C LEU A 36 10.47 -1.40 -16.82
N CYS A 37 10.72 -1.32 -18.12
CA CYS A 37 11.92 -1.88 -18.75
C CYS A 37 13.25 -1.31 -18.21
N ASN A 38 13.20 -0.16 -17.53
CA ASN A 38 14.35 0.49 -16.90
C ASN A 38 14.40 0.35 -15.37
N ALA A 39 13.55 -0.49 -14.78
CA ALA A 39 13.54 -0.71 -13.34
C ALA A 39 14.84 -1.39 -12.87
N LYS A 40 15.56 -0.77 -11.93
CA LYS A 40 16.70 -1.44 -11.27
C LYS A 40 16.17 -2.40 -10.20
N LYS A 41 16.56 -3.68 -10.29
CA LYS A 41 16.34 -4.64 -9.18
C LYS A 41 17.13 -4.15 -7.98
N ILE A 42 16.42 -3.89 -6.89
CA ILE A 42 17.02 -3.69 -5.57
C ILE A 42 17.14 -5.11 -5.02
N ASP A 43 18.38 -5.61 -4.91
CA ASP A 43 18.72 -6.86 -4.23
C ASP A 43 18.73 -6.64 -2.71
#